data_AF-A0A431UKY8-F1
#
_entry.id   AF-A0A431UKY8-F1
#
_cell.length_a   1.000
_cell.length_b   1.000
_cell.length_c   1.000
_cell.angle_alpha   90.00
_cell.angle_beta   90.00
_cell.angle_gamma   90.00
#
_symmetry.space_group_name_H-M   'P 1'
#
loop_
_entity.id
_entity.type
_entity.pdbx_description
1 polymer ?
#
loop_
_entity_poly.entity_id
_entity_poly.type
_entity_poly.pdbx_seq_one_letter_code
_entity_poly.pdbx_strand_id
1 'polypeptide(L)'
;MTLSHLAWYWPLIGGALIGTAAGAYLVLLGRVAGVSGLLAKTLGMPGDGGRGTAALFLAGLALASGFALAVRPIPLPVLSANGTVVLVVAGLLVGYGTRLGAGCTSGHGVCGLGRASPRSVVATCVFMLMGIATATLVRIATGGTA
;
A
#
# COMPACT_ATOMS: atom_id res chain seq x y z
N MET A 1 -20.69 21.23 2.38
CA MET A 1 -19.27 20.95 2.09
C MET A 1 -18.90 21.69 0.82
N THR A 2 -18.49 22.94 0.93
CA THR A 2 -18.15 23.82 -0.19
C THR A 2 -16.80 23.40 -0.78
N LEU A 3 -16.81 22.84 -1.99
CA LEU A 3 -15.61 22.57 -2.80
C LEU A 3 -15.03 23.90 -3.32
N SER A 4 -14.35 24.69 -2.49
CA SER A 4 -13.97 26.06 -2.86
C SER A 4 -12.71 26.21 -3.72
N HIS A 5 -11.87 25.18 -3.86
CA HIS A 5 -10.85 25.10 -4.92
C HIS A 5 -10.27 23.70 -4.81
N LEU A 6 -10.35 22.86 -5.85
CA LEU A 6 -9.65 21.58 -5.88
C LEU A 6 -8.20 21.85 -5.46
N ALA A 7 -7.79 21.37 -4.28
CA ALA A 7 -6.41 21.42 -3.84
C ALA A 7 -5.59 20.43 -4.68
N TRP A 8 -5.58 20.62 -6.00
CA TRP A 8 -4.95 19.77 -7.01
C TRP A 8 -3.47 19.61 -6.74
N TYR A 9 -2.86 20.62 -6.10
CA TYR A 9 -1.47 20.60 -5.67
C TYR A 9 -1.16 19.46 -4.70
N TRP A 10 -2.12 19.05 -3.85
CA TRP A 10 -1.90 18.03 -2.81
C TRP A 10 -1.75 16.60 -3.33
N PRO A 11 -2.67 16.06 -4.15
CA PRO A 11 -2.47 14.78 -4.80
C PRO A 11 -1.32 14.82 -5.81
N LEU A 12 -1.04 15.97 -6.44
CA LEU A 12 0.08 16.11 -7.38
C LEU A 12 1.43 16.00 -6.66
N ILE A 13 1.63 16.74 -5.56
CA ILE A 13 2.84 16.67 -4.73
C ILE A 13 3.00 15.28 -4.13
N GLY A 14 1.93 14.69 -3.58
CA GLY A 14 1.96 13.34 -3.04
C GLY A 14 2.31 12.28 -4.09
N GLY A 15 1.71 12.37 -5.28
CA GLY A 15 2.02 11.50 -6.41
C GLY A 15 3.46 11.64 -6.89
N ALA A 16 3.96 12.87 -6.99
CA ALA A 16 5.35 13.15 -7.35
C ALA A 16 6.33 12.58 -6.31
N LEU A 17 6.05 12.71 -5.01
CA LEU A 17 6.85 12.13 -3.91
C LEU A 17 6.88 10.61 -3.97
N ILE A 18 5.72 9.96 -4.15
CA ILE A 18 5.65 8.49 -4.26
C ILE A 18 6.37 8.01 -5.52
N GLY A 19 6.15 8.68 -6.66
CA GLY A 19 6.76 8.34 -7.94
C GLY A 19 8.28 8.50 -7.93
N THR A 20 8.79 9.60 -7.38
CA THR A 20 10.23 9.84 -7.21
C THR A 20 10.87 8.85 -6.26
N ALA A 21 10.24 8.53 -5.13
CA ALA A 21 10.74 7.52 -4.20
C ALA A 21 10.78 6.11 -4.83
N ALA A 22 9.71 5.69 -5.50
CA ALA A 22 9.62 4.40 -6.16
C ALA A 22 10.57 4.30 -7.37
N GLY A 23 10.69 5.38 -8.15
CA GLY A 23 11.61 5.50 -9.28
C GLY A 23 13.06 5.48 -8.84
N ALA A 24 13.42 6.23 -7.79
CA ALA A 24 14.77 6.21 -7.22
C ALA A 24 15.13 4.81 -6.72
N TYR A 25 14.21 4.12 -6.03
CA TYR A 25 14.44 2.73 -5.62
C TYR A 25 14.70 1.80 -6.81
N LEU A 26 13.97 1.99 -7.91
CA LEU A 26 14.15 1.21 -9.14
C LEU A 26 15.47 1.51 -9.85
N VAL A 27 15.87 2.78 -9.93
CA VAL A 27 17.12 3.20 -10.60
C VAL A 27 18.34 2.79 -9.77
N LEU A 28 18.31 2.98 -8.45
CA LEU A 28 19.46 2.72 -7.58
C LEU A 28 19.70 1.23 -7.34
N LEU A 29 18.63 0.43 -7.27
CA LEU A 29 18.72 -0.99 -6.89
C LEU A 29 18.35 -1.95 -8.02
N GLY A 30 17.88 -1.44 -9.16
CA GLY A 30 17.40 -2.24 -10.29
C GLY A 30 16.14 -3.05 -9.98
N ARG A 31 15.45 -2.75 -8.88
CA ARG A 31 14.34 -3.56 -8.34
C ARG A 31 13.08 -2.75 -8.14
N VAL A 32 11.94 -3.41 -8.34
CA VAL A 32 10.62 -2.81 -8.20
C VAL A 32 10.26 -2.59 -6.73
N ALA A 33 9.78 -1.40 -6.37
CA ALA A 33 9.34 -1.07 -5.02
C ALA A 33 7.96 -1.70 -4.70
N GLY A 34 7.97 -2.92 -4.17
CA GLY A 34 6.79 -3.63 -3.69
C GLY A 34 6.82 -3.81 -2.18
N VAL A 35 5.91 -3.17 -1.42
CA VAL A 35 5.92 -3.18 0.05
C VAL A 35 5.88 -4.60 0.62
N SER A 36 5.01 -5.49 0.11
CA SER A 36 4.96 -6.89 0.56
C SER A 36 6.26 -7.64 0.28
N GLY A 37 6.94 -7.34 -0.83
CA GLY A 37 8.23 -7.95 -1.19
C GLY A 37 9.38 -7.42 -0.33
N LEU A 38 9.36 -6.13 0.00
CA LEU A 38 10.32 -5.51 0.92
C LEU A 38 10.14 -6.07 2.33
N LEU A 39 8.89 -6.22 2.79
CA LEU A 39 8.58 -6.80 4.10
C LEU A 39 9.02 -8.27 4.19
N ALA A 40 8.75 -9.07 3.16
CA ALA A 40 9.22 -10.45 3.09
C ALA A 40 10.76 -10.55 3.15
N LYS A 41 11.46 -9.63 2.48
CA LYS A 41 12.92 -9.53 2.52
C LYS A 41 13.44 -9.15 3.91
N THR A 42 12.82 -8.19 4.59
CA THR A 42 13.23 -7.79 5.95
C THR A 42 12.98 -8.88 6.97
N LEU A 43 11.90 -9.67 6.79
CA LEU A 43 11.60 -10.84 7.62
C LEU A 43 12.53 -12.04 7.32
N GLY A 44 13.45 -11.90 6.37
CA GLY A 44 14.52 -12.85 6.16
C GLY A 44 14.20 -13.97 5.19
N MET A 45 13.12 -13.88 4.41
CA MET A 45 12.86 -14.85 3.34
C MET A 45 14.00 -14.89 2.30
N PRO A 46 14.33 -16.06 1.73
CA PRO A 46 15.43 -16.21 0.79
C PRO A 46 15.24 -15.32 -0.43
N GLY A 47 16.21 -14.45 -0.71
CA GLY A 47 16.24 -13.58 -1.87
C GLY A 47 17.50 -12.74 -1.88
N ASP A 48 18.08 -12.55 -3.08
CA ASP A 48 19.34 -11.85 -3.31
C ASP A 48 19.49 -10.59 -2.46
N GLY A 49 20.66 -10.45 -1.84
CA GLY A 49 21.07 -9.43 -0.86
C GLY A 49 20.49 -8.02 -1.05
N GLY A 50 20.42 -7.28 0.05
CA GLY A 50 19.72 -5.98 0.12
C GLY A 50 18.67 -5.89 1.24
N ARG A 51 18.80 -6.69 2.30
CA ARG A 51 17.96 -6.58 3.51
C ARG A 51 18.01 -5.18 4.12
N GLY A 52 19.21 -4.59 4.17
CA GLY A 52 19.43 -3.25 4.70
C GLY A 52 18.64 -2.20 3.93
N THR A 53 18.66 -2.23 2.58
CA THR A 53 17.95 -1.25 1.76
C THR A 53 16.43 -1.42 1.80
N ALA A 54 15.94 -2.66 1.90
CA ALA A 54 14.53 -2.92 2.14
C ALA A 54 14.07 -2.41 3.52
N ALA A 55 14.87 -2.65 4.57
CA ALA A 55 14.59 -2.14 5.90
C ALA A 55 14.62 -0.61 5.95
N LEU A 56 15.62 0.02 5.32
CA LEU A 56 15.74 1.47 5.22
C LEU A 56 14.53 2.10 4.50
N PHE A 57 14.06 1.48 3.41
CA PHE A 57 12.86 1.96 2.71
C PHE A 57 11.60 1.87 3.58
N LEU A 58 11.40 0.73 4.26
CA LEU A 58 10.26 0.55 5.17
C LEU A 58 10.35 1.48 6.40
N ALA A 59 11.55 1.68 6.95
CA ALA A 59 11.78 2.62 8.03
C ALA A 59 11.50 4.06 7.58
N GLY A 60 11.96 4.46 6.39
CA GLY A 60 11.65 5.77 5.81
C GLY A 60 10.15 5.99 5.62
N LEU A 61 9.44 4.97 5.12
CA LEU A 61 7.98 5.02 4.99
C LEU A 61 7.30 5.18 6.37
N ALA A 62 7.70 4.40 7.37
CA ALA A 62 7.14 4.46 8.72
C ALA A 62 7.43 5.82 9.41
N LEU A 63 8.67 6.32 9.29
CA LEU A 63 9.06 7.61 9.84
C LEU A 63 8.32 8.76 9.17
N ALA A 64 8.17 8.74 7.84
CA ALA A 64 7.41 9.76 7.11
C ALA A 64 5.93 9.76 7.51
N SER A 65 5.30 8.57 7.63
CA SER A 65 3.92 8.44 8.11
C SER A 65 3.76 8.93 9.56
N GLY A 66 4.71 8.57 10.45
CA GLY A 66 4.70 9.02 11.84
C GLY A 66 4.88 10.54 11.97
N PHE A 67 5.80 11.12 11.20
CA PHE A 67 6.01 12.57 11.14
C PHE A 67 4.76 13.30 10.62
N ALA A 68 4.10 12.78 9.58
CA ALA A 68 2.87 13.34 9.06
C ALA A 68 1.75 13.36 10.13
N LEU A 69 1.63 12.30 10.92
CA LEU A 69 0.67 12.22 12.02
C LEU A 69 1.01 13.17 13.18
N ALA A 70 2.29 13.43 13.44
CA ALA A 70 2.73 14.39 14.45
C ALA A 70 2.41 15.84 14.06
N VAL A 71 2.54 16.18 12.76
CA VAL A 71 2.22 17.53 12.26
C VAL A 71 0.71 17.76 12.18
N ARG A 72 -0.07 16.74 11.79
CA ARG A 72 -1.53 16.81 11.73
C ARG A 72 -2.13 15.60 12.44
N PRO A 73 -2.46 15.71 13.74
CA PRO A 73 -3.07 14.60 14.46
C PRO A 73 -4.45 14.31 13.88
N ILE A 74 -4.60 13.11 13.33
CA ILE A 74 -5.86 12.58 12.82
C ILE A 74 -6.42 11.69 13.93
N PRO A 75 -7.71 11.82 14.31
CA PRO A 75 -8.32 10.93 15.29
C PRO A 75 -8.24 9.50 14.77
N LEU A 76 -7.51 8.65 15.51
CA LEU A 76 -7.38 7.24 15.17
C LEU A 76 -8.68 6.52 15.53
N PRO A 77 -9.20 5.64 14.67
CA PRO A 77 -10.38 4.85 15.00
C PRO A 77 -10.08 3.95 16.20
N VAL A 78 -11.01 3.89 17.15
CA VAL A 78 -10.91 3.02 18.32
C VAL A 78 -11.06 1.56 17.89
N LEU A 79 -10.03 0.74 18.13
CA LEU A 79 -10.10 -0.69 17.87
C LEU A 79 -10.97 -1.36 18.94
N SER A 80 -12.17 -1.81 18.56
CA SER A 80 -12.95 -2.76 19.35
C SER A 80 -12.28 -4.15 19.32
N ALA A 81 -12.54 -5.00 20.33
CA ALA A 81 -12.01 -6.36 20.40
C ALA A 81 -12.32 -7.19 19.14
N ASN A 82 -13.51 -7.01 18.56
CA ASN A 82 -13.89 -7.63 17.28
C ASN A 82 -13.07 -7.07 16.10
N GLY A 83 -12.71 -5.79 16.15
CA GLY A 83 -11.89 -5.13 15.12
C GLY A 83 -10.48 -5.71 15.04
N THR A 84 -9.88 -6.07 16.17
CA THR A 84 -8.54 -6.68 16.22
C THR A 84 -8.50 -8.04 15.54
N VAL A 85 -9.49 -8.91 15.80
CA VAL A 85 -9.57 -10.23 15.16
C VAL A 85 -9.74 -10.09 13.65
N VAL A 86 -10.63 -9.20 13.22
CA VAL A 86 -10.85 -8.92 11.79
C VAL A 86 -9.57 -8.40 11.13
N LEU A 87 -8.84 -7.49 11.77
CA LEU A 87 -7.57 -6.96 11.27
C LEU A 87 -6.49 -8.04 11.11
N VAL A 88 -6.35 -8.94 12.08
CA VAL A 88 -5.39 -10.05 12.01
C VAL A 88 -5.74 -10.99 10.86
N VAL A 89 -7.00 -11.42 10.78
CA VAL A 89 -7.47 -12.31 9.71
C VAL A 89 -7.32 -11.64 8.33
N ALA A 90 -7.74 -10.38 8.20
CA ALA A 90 -7.59 -9.62 6.97
C ALA A 90 -6.11 -9.48 6.57
N GLY A 91 -5.22 -9.18 7.51
CA GLY A 91 -3.78 -9.09 7.28
C GLY A 91 -3.17 -10.40 6.76
N LEU A 92 -3.56 -11.54 7.34
CA LEU A 92 -3.13 -12.87 6.88
C LEU A 92 -3.64 -13.17 5.46
N LEU A 93 -4.92 -12.91 5.18
CA LEU A 93 -5.52 -13.11 3.86
C LEU A 93 -4.82 -12.23 2.80
N VAL A 94 -4.58 -10.96 3.11
CA VAL A 94 -3.86 -10.04 2.20
C VAL A 94 -2.42 -10.49 2.01
N GLY A 95 -1.73 -10.90 3.08
CA GLY A 95 -0.36 -11.44 3.00
C GLY A 95 -0.28 -12.66 2.09
N TYR A 96 -1.19 -13.62 2.27
CA TYR A 96 -1.29 -14.80 1.42
C TYR A 96 -1.62 -14.43 -0.04
N GLY A 97 -2.61 -13.56 -0.25
CA GLY A 97 -3.04 -13.12 -1.58
C GLY A 97 -1.96 -12.37 -2.35
N THR A 98 -1.20 -11.48 -1.70
CA THR A 98 -0.08 -10.76 -2.35
C THR A 98 1.07 -11.70 -2.72
N ARG A 99 1.27 -12.79 -1.97
CA ARG A 99 2.23 -13.83 -2.34
C ARG A 99 1.76 -14.65 -3.55
N LEU A 100 0.49 -15.04 -3.58
CA LEU A 100 -0.11 -15.76 -4.72
C LEU A 100 -0.10 -14.91 -6.00
N GLY A 101 -0.37 -13.61 -5.88
CA GLY A 101 -0.31 -12.65 -6.99
C GLY A 101 1.11 -12.30 -7.47
N ALA A 102 2.15 -12.82 -6.80
CA ALA A 102 3.56 -12.44 -7.01
C ALA A 102 3.82 -10.92 -6.87
N GLY A 103 3.03 -10.24 -6.04
CA GLY A 103 3.11 -8.79 -5.88
C GLY A 103 1.93 -8.21 -5.09
N CYS A 104 2.08 -6.94 -4.71
CA CYS A 104 1.05 -6.14 -4.07
C CYS A 104 0.62 -4.99 -4.99
N THR A 105 -0.41 -4.24 -4.58
CA THR A 105 -0.90 -3.06 -5.30
C THR A 105 0.16 -1.96 -5.42
N SER A 106 1.10 -1.83 -4.47
CA SER A 106 2.20 -0.86 -4.63
C SER A 106 3.14 -1.26 -5.79
N GLY A 107 3.44 -2.55 -5.94
CA GLY A 107 4.35 -3.05 -6.98
C GLY A 107 3.69 -3.12 -8.36
N HIS A 108 2.48 -3.66 -8.45
CA HIS A 108 1.72 -3.74 -9.72
C HIS A 108 1.08 -2.41 -10.11
N GLY A 109 0.53 -1.67 -9.13
CA GLY A 109 -0.13 -0.40 -9.36
C GLY A 109 0.88 0.71 -9.64
N VAL A 110 1.70 1.09 -8.65
CA VAL A 110 2.61 2.25 -8.79
C VAL A 110 3.70 1.97 -9.82
N CYS A 111 4.51 0.93 -9.61
CA CYS A 111 5.65 0.66 -10.49
C CYS A 111 5.29 -0.17 -11.74
N GLY A 112 4.23 -0.97 -11.70
CA GLY A 112 3.84 -1.87 -12.78
C GLY A 112 3.05 -1.15 -13.88
N LEU A 113 2.10 -0.30 -13.51
CA LEU A 113 1.38 0.56 -14.47
C LEU A 113 2.32 1.60 -15.08
N GLY A 114 3.22 2.18 -14.28
CA GLY A 114 4.23 3.13 -14.79
C GLY A 114 5.19 2.54 -15.83
N ARG A 115 5.35 1.21 -15.87
CA ARG A 115 6.13 0.48 -16.88
C ARG A 115 5.26 -0.11 -18.00
N ALA A 116 3.98 0.25 -18.08
CA ALA A 116 3.02 -0.24 -19.07
C ALA A 116 2.94 -1.77 -19.19
N SER A 117 3.12 -2.50 -18.08
CA SER A 117 3.08 -3.96 -18.09
C SER A 117 1.64 -4.49 -18.14
N PRO A 118 1.24 -5.27 -19.17
CA PRO A 118 -0.13 -5.77 -19.31
C PRO A 118 -0.53 -6.69 -18.14
N ARG A 119 0.41 -7.51 -17.64
CA ARG A 119 0.19 -8.34 -16.45
C ARG A 119 -0.13 -7.49 -15.22
N SER A 120 0.54 -6.34 -15.06
CA SER A 120 0.32 -5.46 -13.91
C SER A 120 -1.01 -4.70 -14.00
N VAL A 121 -1.46 -4.36 -15.21
CA VAL A 121 -2.79 -3.79 -15.44
C VAL A 121 -3.86 -4.77 -14.97
N VAL A 122 -3.81 -6.01 -15.47
CA VAL A 122 -4.79 -7.05 -15.09
C VAL A 122 -4.78 -7.30 -13.58
N ALA A 123 -3.60 -7.46 -12.97
CA ALA A 123 -3.48 -7.66 -11.53
C ALA A 123 -4.09 -6.50 -10.73
N THR A 124 -3.84 -5.25 -11.14
CA THR A 124 -4.36 -4.06 -10.46
C THR A 124 -5.87 -3.96 -10.59
N CYS A 125 -6.43 -4.23 -11.77
CA CYS A 125 -7.88 -4.27 -11.99
C CYS A 125 -8.55 -5.32 -11.09
N VAL A 126 -7.99 -6.54 -11.00
CA VAL A 126 -8.52 -7.60 -10.14
C VAL A 126 -8.47 -7.19 -8.67
N PHE A 127 -7.35 -6.64 -8.19
CA PHE A 127 -7.24 -6.16 -6.81
C PHE A 127 -8.26 -5.07 -6.49
N MET A 128 -8.42 -4.09 -7.39
CA MET A 128 -9.40 -3.01 -7.19
C MET A 128 -10.83 -3.51 -7.21
N LEU A 129 -11.19 -4.37 -8.16
CA LEU A 129 -12.53 -4.96 -8.24
C LEU A 129 -12.86 -5.75 -6.98
N MET A 130 -11.93 -6.55 -6.48
CA MET A 130 -12.17 -7.35 -5.28
C MET A 130 -12.21 -6.49 -4.01
N GLY A 131 -11.41 -5.42 -3.95
CA GLY A 131 -11.48 -4.43 -2.87
C GLY A 131 -12.83 -3.72 -2.83
N ILE A 132 -13.33 -3.27 -4.00
CA ILE A 132 -14.66 -2.65 -4.14
C ILE A 132 -15.73 -3.65 -3.72
N ALA A 133 -15.72 -4.86 -4.27
CA ALA A 133 -16.71 -5.88 -3.95
C ALA A 133 -16.74 -6.21 -2.44
N THR A 134 -15.56 -6.39 -1.83
CA THR A 134 -15.46 -6.67 -0.39
C THR A 134 -15.99 -5.50 0.44
N ALA A 135 -15.59 -4.26 0.12
CA ALA A 135 -16.06 -3.07 0.83
C ALA A 135 -17.58 -2.89 0.73
N THR A 136 -18.16 -3.11 -0.46
CA THR A 136 -19.60 -3.04 -0.68
C THR A 136 -20.34 -4.15 0.06
N LEU A 137 -19.86 -5.40 0.00
CA LEU A 137 -20.47 -6.53 0.70
C LEU A 137 -20.45 -6.35 2.22
N VAL A 138 -19.31 -5.94 2.78
CA VAL A 138 -19.20 -5.67 4.22
C VAL A 138 -20.14 -4.55 4.62
N ARG A 139 -20.21 -3.45 3.85
CA ARG A 139 -21.13 -2.34 4.13
C ARG A 139 -22.60 -2.77 4.11
N ILE A 140 -22.99 -3.64 3.18
CA ILE A 140 -24.35 -4.20 3.12
C ILE A 140 -24.60 -5.11 4.32
N ALA A 141 -23.66 -5.99 4.65
CA ALA A 141 -23.77 -6.93 5.76
C ALA A 141 -23.84 -6.24 7.13
N THR A 142 -23.16 -5.11 7.32
CA THR A 142 -23.19 -4.31 8.55
C THR A 142 -24.27 -3.23 8.57
N GLY A 143 -25.17 -3.20 7.57
CA GLY A 143 -26.32 -2.28 7.55
C GLY A 143 -25.95 -0.80 7.35
N GLY A 144 -24.79 -0.49 6.78
CA GLY A 144 -24.39 0.88 6.45
C GLY A 144 -23.89 1.74 7.62
N THR A 145 -23.57 1.13 8.77
CA THR A 145 -23.10 1.82 9.98
C THR A 145 -21.57 1.96 10.09
N ALA A 146 -20.93 2.36 8.99
CA ALA A 146 -19.50 2.71 8.97
C ALA A 146 -19.30 4.23 9.01
#